data_AF-A0A271LBC1-F1
#
_entry.id   AF-A0A271LBC1-F1
#
_cell.length_a   1.000
_cell.length_b   1.000
_cell.length_c   1.000
_cell.angle_alpha   90.00
_cell.angle_beta   90.00
_cell.angle_gamma   90.00
#
_symmetry.space_group_name_H-M   'P 1'
#
loop_
_entity.id
_entity.type
_entity.pdbx_description
1 polymer ?
#
loop_
_entity_poly.entity_id
_entity_poly.type
_entity_poly.pdbx_seq_one_letter_code
_entity_poly.pdbx_strand_id
1 'polypeptide(L)'
;MEMDTKEFRSFGKRADNVGMPRQIRPIVVPPPRRTRADYGFSAVLGLLVLATIGFVGVMLTRPTAAADKTAAVSAVVEAPHDGGLITEPTRVDRAGERGVTYMVEKVTYEGAGVVNVISSRGSANTGIWFTQAKYDCNKGALFNLAGGESQSAMSTKGADYKWSYLVNGSSATMVARFACSKAGLKLYVAG
;
A
#
# COMPACT_ATOMS: atom_id res chain seq x y z
N MET A 1 -9.85 -23.10 -41.78
CA MET A 1 -8.50 -23.00 -41.22
C MET A 1 -8.56 -23.52 -39.79
N GLU A 2 -8.38 -24.82 -39.62
CA GLU A 2 -8.28 -25.49 -38.31
C GLU A 2 -6.85 -25.33 -37.79
N MET A 3 -6.69 -24.84 -36.56
CA MET A 3 -5.41 -24.88 -35.86
C MET A 3 -5.32 -26.15 -35.01
N ASP A 4 -4.21 -26.85 -35.21
CA ASP A 4 -3.84 -28.16 -34.69
C ASP A 4 -3.68 -28.15 -33.15
N THR A 5 -4.44 -28.99 -32.46
CA THR A 5 -4.53 -29.10 -30.99
C THR A 5 -3.35 -29.87 -30.36
N LYS A 6 -2.30 -30.16 -31.12
CA LYS A 6 -1.17 -30.97 -30.67
C LYS A 6 -0.08 -30.22 -29.91
N GLU A 7 0.04 -28.89 -30.03
CA GLU A 7 1.09 -28.15 -29.31
C GLU A 7 0.86 -28.02 -27.79
N PHE A 8 -0.39 -28.06 -27.33
CA PHE A 8 -0.72 -27.91 -25.90
C PHE A 8 -0.29 -29.09 -25.02
N ARG A 9 0.05 -30.25 -25.59
CA ARG A 9 0.49 -31.44 -24.83
C ARG A 9 2.00 -31.50 -24.57
N SER A 10 2.79 -30.55 -25.09
CA SER A 10 4.25 -30.57 -24.91
C SER A 10 4.76 -29.80 -23.68
N PHE A 11 3.93 -28.94 -23.08
CA PHE A 11 4.30 -28.20 -21.86
C PHE A 11 4.13 -29.01 -20.56
N GLY A 12 3.36 -30.10 -20.58
CA GLY A 12 3.10 -30.94 -19.40
C GLY A 12 4.17 -31.99 -19.08
N LYS A 13 5.23 -32.14 -19.89
CA LYS A 13 6.27 -33.18 -19.70
C LYS A 13 7.66 -32.66 -19.29
N ARG A 14 7.81 -31.36 -19.05
CA ARG A 14 9.08 -30.76 -18.57
C ARG A 14 9.08 -30.42 -17.07
N ALA A 15 8.10 -30.90 -16.30
CA ALA A 15 8.00 -30.67 -14.85
C ALA A 15 8.46 -31.86 -13.99
N ASP A 16 8.68 -33.05 -14.57
CA ASP A 16 8.93 -34.28 -13.80
C ASP A 16 10.42 -34.55 -13.47
N ASN A 17 11.35 -33.64 -13.79
CA ASN A 17 12.79 -33.88 -13.60
C ASN A 17 13.54 -32.78 -12.83
N VAL A 18 12.86 -31.97 -12.01
CA VAL A 18 13.55 -31.10 -11.05
C VAL A 18 13.65 -31.83 -9.71
N GLY A 19 14.87 -32.29 -9.42
CA GLY A 19 15.22 -33.14 -8.29
C GLY A 19 14.71 -32.64 -6.94
N MET A 20 14.36 -33.61 -6.10
CA MET A 20 13.92 -33.42 -4.73
C MET A 20 14.92 -32.57 -3.92
N PRO A 21 14.48 -31.49 -3.26
CA PRO A 21 15.32 -30.81 -2.29
C PRO A 21 15.48 -31.69 -1.04
N ARG A 22 16.75 -31.98 -0.76
CA ARG A 22 17.33 -32.57 0.45
C ARG A 22 16.59 -32.08 1.72
N GLN A 23 16.08 -33.02 2.52
CA GLN A 23 15.47 -32.75 3.83
C GLN A 23 16.45 -31.96 4.73
N ILE A 24 16.15 -30.69 4.97
CA ILE A 24 16.82 -29.88 6.00
C ILE A 24 16.09 -30.15 7.31
N ARG A 25 16.80 -30.76 8.28
CA ARG A 25 16.30 -30.97 9.64
C ARG A 25 16.02 -29.60 10.29
N PRO A 26 14.86 -29.39 10.93
CA PRO A 26 14.60 -28.15 11.65
C PRO A 26 15.52 -28.05 12.87
N ILE A 27 16.32 -26.98 12.91
CA ILE A 27 17.04 -26.56 14.11
C ILE A 27 15.98 -25.99 15.07
N VAL A 28 15.70 -26.74 16.14
CA VAL A 28 14.83 -26.30 17.24
C VAL A 28 15.60 -25.24 18.03
N VAL A 29 15.27 -23.97 17.80
CA VAL A 29 15.74 -22.85 18.64
C VAL A 29 14.80 -22.75 19.84
N PRO A 30 15.27 -22.94 21.09
CA PRO A 30 14.43 -22.76 22.26
C PRO A 30 14.04 -21.28 22.43
N PRO A 31 12.80 -20.97 22.85
CA PRO A 31 12.36 -19.60 23.05
C PRO A 31 13.10 -18.94 24.24
N PRO A 32 13.37 -17.63 24.19
CA PRO A 32 13.94 -16.91 25.32
C PRO A 32 12.98 -16.92 26.51
N ARG A 33 13.50 -17.30 27.69
CA ARG A 33 12.81 -17.20 28.98
C ARG A 33 12.39 -15.74 29.22
N ARG A 34 11.09 -15.47 29.22
CA ARG A 34 10.53 -14.24 29.79
C ARG A 34 10.52 -14.36 31.31
N THR A 35 11.44 -13.68 31.97
CA THR A 35 11.39 -13.41 33.40
C THR A 35 10.27 -12.42 33.68
N ARG A 36 9.28 -12.85 34.48
CA ARG A 36 8.34 -11.96 35.16
C ARG A 36 9.13 -11.17 36.20
N ALA A 37 9.26 -9.86 36.00
CA ALA A 37 9.60 -8.92 37.05
C ALA A 37 8.93 -7.58 36.72
N ASP A 38 8.19 -7.08 37.70
CA ASP A 38 7.90 -5.66 37.93
C ASP A 38 6.82 -4.98 37.08
N TYR A 39 5.57 -5.36 37.35
CA TYR A 39 4.45 -4.42 37.34
C TYR A 39 3.90 -4.28 38.76
N GLY A 40 4.60 -3.52 39.58
CA GLY A 40 4.11 -2.98 40.83
C GLY A 40 3.87 -1.48 40.68
N PHE A 41 2.78 -0.99 41.29
CA PHE A 41 2.45 0.42 41.50
C PHE A 41 2.12 1.22 40.22
N SER A 42 0.86 1.55 39.96
CA SER A 42 0.17 2.60 40.71
C SER A 42 -1.33 2.51 40.45
N ALA A 43 -2.09 2.15 41.49
CA ALA A 43 -3.54 2.20 41.51
C ALA A 43 -3.97 3.05 42.71
N VAL A 44 -3.78 4.37 42.65
CA VAL A 44 -4.35 5.29 43.63
C VAL A 44 -4.54 6.67 42.97
N LEU A 45 -5.68 7.29 43.26
CA LEU A 45 -6.08 8.69 42.99
C LEU A 45 -6.67 9.03 41.61
N GLY A 46 -8.00 9.13 41.59
CA GLY A 46 -8.74 9.83 40.54
C GLY A 46 -10.26 9.84 40.76
N LEU A 47 -10.72 9.80 42.01
CA LEU A 47 -12.13 9.81 42.38
C LEU A 47 -12.32 10.96 43.35
N LEU A 48 -12.74 12.12 42.83
CA LEU A 48 -13.37 13.28 43.52
C LEU A 48 -13.18 14.54 42.65
N VAL A 49 -14.16 14.86 41.78
CA VAL A 49 -14.71 16.22 41.58
C VAL A 49 -16.03 16.07 40.80
N LEU A 50 -17.13 15.79 41.50
CA LEU A 50 -18.49 16.01 40.98
C LEU A 50 -19.21 16.91 41.99
N ALA A 51 -19.07 18.22 41.79
CA ALA A 51 -19.81 19.22 42.51
C ALA A 51 -20.28 20.32 41.54
N THR A 52 -21.60 20.32 41.30
CA THR A 52 -22.47 21.51 41.29
C THR A 52 -22.11 22.68 40.37
N ILE A 53 -22.79 22.80 39.22
CA ILE A 53 -23.40 24.08 38.79
C ILE A 53 -24.71 23.75 38.06
N GLY A 54 -25.85 24.09 38.67
CA GLY A 54 -27.13 24.13 38.00
C GLY A 54 -27.24 25.40 37.15
N PHE A 55 -27.92 25.31 36.00
CA PHE A 55 -28.56 26.46 35.39
C PHE A 55 -29.89 26.03 34.78
N VAL A 56 -30.96 26.42 35.47
CA VAL A 56 -32.33 26.46 34.99
C VAL A 56 -32.51 27.75 34.19
N GLY A 57 -33.11 27.65 33.01
CA GLY A 57 -33.49 28.79 32.16
C GLY A 57 -33.88 28.28 30.76
N VAL A 58 -35.11 27.76 30.59
CA VAL A 58 -36.26 28.52 30.05
C VAL A 58 -35.92 29.24 28.75
N MET A 59 -36.35 28.70 27.61
CA MET A 59 -37.33 29.34 26.72
C MET A 59 -37.54 28.54 25.42
N LEU A 60 -38.81 28.28 25.18
CA LEU A 60 -39.50 28.05 23.91
C LEU A 60 -38.76 28.48 22.64
N THR A 61 -38.70 27.58 21.64
CA THR A 61 -39.03 27.87 20.23
C THR A 61 -39.19 26.56 19.44
N ARG A 62 -40.44 26.24 19.09
CA ARG A 62 -40.80 25.45 17.88
C ARG A 62 -40.65 26.39 16.67
N PRO A 63 -40.36 25.94 15.43
CA PRO A 63 -40.97 24.78 14.80
C PRO A 63 -40.05 23.84 14.01
N THR A 64 -40.49 22.58 13.87
CA THR A 64 -40.08 21.65 12.82
C THR A 64 -40.51 22.22 11.46
N ALA A 65 -39.57 22.88 10.78
CA ALA A 65 -39.69 23.15 9.36
C ALA A 65 -39.51 21.83 8.59
N ALA A 66 -40.35 21.65 7.58
CA ALA A 66 -40.40 20.50 6.70
C ALA A 66 -39.01 20.19 6.12
N ALA A 67 -38.59 18.93 6.24
CA ALA A 67 -37.46 18.40 5.50
C ALA A 67 -37.87 18.26 4.04
N ASP A 68 -37.61 19.30 3.26
CA ASP A 68 -37.82 19.29 1.83
C ASP A 68 -36.80 18.36 1.17
N LYS A 69 -37.32 17.47 0.34
CA LYS A 69 -36.57 16.47 -0.41
C LYS A 69 -35.81 17.18 -1.53
N THR A 70 -34.54 17.46 -1.30
CA THR A 70 -33.60 17.54 -2.42
C THR A 70 -32.32 16.86 -1.99
N ALA A 71 -32.14 15.62 -2.46
CA ALA A 71 -30.87 14.94 -2.38
C ALA A 71 -29.84 15.83 -3.07
N ALA A 72 -29.01 16.48 -2.26
CA ALA A 72 -27.79 17.11 -2.72
C ALA A 72 -26.98 16.01 -3.40
N VAL A 73 -26.85 16.11 -4.72
CA VAL A 73 -25.83 15.39 -5.48
C VAL A 73 -24.53 15.68 -4.75
N SER A 74 -24.00 14.67 -4.06
CA SER A 74 -22.76 14.78 -3.33
C SER A 74 -21.69 15.13 -4.35
N ALA A 75 -21.34 16.41 -4.42
CA ALA A 75 -20.07 16.81 -4.98
C ALA A 75 -19.03 16.04 -4.16
N VAL A 76 -18.38 15.08 -4.79
CA VAL A 76 -17.18 14.46 -4.25
C VAL A 76 -16.22 15.62 -4.06
N VAL A 77 -16.11 16.09 -2.81
CA VAL A 77 -15.08 17.04 -2.41
C VAL A 77 -13.79 16.26 -2.56
N GLU A 78 -13.16 16.41 -3.72
CA GLU A 78 -11.86 15.84 -4.02
C GLU A 78 -10.91 16.41 -2.98
N ALA A 79 -10.52 15.56 -2.02
CA ALA A 79 -9.65 15.97 -0.94
C ALA A 79 -8.37 16.57 -1.54
N PRO A 80 -7.79 17.61 -0.92
CA PRO A 80 -6.54 18.20 -1.41
C PRO A 80 -5.50 17.09 -1.62
N HIS A 81 -5.02 16.97 -2.85
CA HIS A 81 -4.09 15.94 -3.26
C HIS A 81 -2.75 16.14 -2.55
N ASP A 82 -2.47 15.32 -1.54
CA ASP A 82 -1.18 15.30 -0.83
C ASP A 82 -0.18 14.41 -1.60
N GLY A 83 0.36 14.96 -2.70
CA GLY A 83 1.31 14.30 -3.60
C GLY A 83 2.75 14.21 -3.06
N GLY A 84 3.04 14.84 -1.91
CA GLY A 84 4.38 14.87 -1.33
C GLY A 84 5.39 15.59 -2.22
N LEU A 85 6.37 14.85 -2.76
CA LEU A 85 7.42 15.38 -3.65
C LEU A 85 6.95 15.63 -5.08
N ILE A 86 5.70 15.30 -5.41
CA ILE A 86 5.06 15.61 -6.70
C ILE A 86 3.81 16.44 -6.47
N THR A 87 3.47 17.30 -7.44
CA THR A 87 2.33 18.21 -7.39
C THR A 87 1.07 17.64 -8.00
N GLU A 88 1.21 16.65 -8.89
CA GLU A 88 0.11 15.99 -9.59
C GLU A 88 0.46 14.54 -9.95
N PRO A 89 -0.55 13.66 -10.11
CA PRO A 89 -0.34 12.29 -10.58
C PRO A 89 0.41 12.26 -11.91
N THR A 90 1.57 11.61 -11.92
CA THR A 90 2.43 11.59 -13.11
C THR A 90 2.41 10.24 -13.78
N ARG A 91 2.17 10.22 -15.09
CA ARG A 91 2.21 9.01 -15.91
C ARG A 91 3.65 8.52 -16.08
N VAL A 92 3.85 7.21 -15.91
CA VAL A 92 5.12 6.52 -16.16
C VAL A 92 4.90 5.50 -17.28
N ASP A 93 5.46 5.76 -18.45
CA ASP A 93 5.25 4.91 -19.61
C ASP A 93 6.13 3.66 -19.59
N ARG A 94 5.51 2.51 -19.89
CA ARG A 94 6.20 1.25 -20.16
C ARG A 94 6.09 0.93 -21.66
N ALA A 95 7.17 1.11 -22.39
CA ALA A 95 7.28 0.63 -23.76
C ALA A 95 7.21 -0.92 -23.76
N GLY A 96 6.02 -1.48 -23.99
CA GLY A 96 5.81 -2.94 -24.07
C GLY A 96 4.48 -3.42 -23.50
N GLU A 97 3.84 -2.67 -22.61
CA GLU A 97 2.51 -3.01 -22.08
C GLU A 97 1.43 -2.13 -22.72
N ARG A 98 0.85 -2.61 -23.83
CA ARG A 98 -0.30 -1.94 -24.45
C ARG A 98 -1.54 -2.08 -23.57
N GLY A 99 -2.31 -1.00 -23.44
CA GLY A 99 -3.58 -1.00 -22.69
C GLY A 99 -3.43 -0.98 -21.16
N VAL A 100 -2.23 -0.66 -20.66
CA VAL A 100 -1.95 -0.44 -19.24
C VAL A 100 -1.37 0.95 -19.05
N THR A 101 -1.90 1.70 -18.09
CA THR A 101 -1.40 3.01 -17.68
C THR A 101 -0.88 2.91 -16.27
N TYR A 102 0.35 3.37 -16.03
CA TYR A 102 0.90 3.50 -14.69
C TYR A 102 0.96 4.97 -14.31
N MET A 103 0.43 5.31 -13.13
CA MET A 103 0.51 6.64 -12.56
C MET A 103 1.22 6.58 -11.21
N VAL A 104 2.05 7.58 -10.93
CA VAL A 104 2.61 7.81 -9.60
C VAL A 104 1.81 8.92 -8.95
N GLU A 105 1.09 8.58 -7.89
CA GLU A 105 0.12 9.45 -7.21
C GLU A 105 0.75 10.23 -6.06
N LYS A 106 1.69 9.60 -5.35
CA LYS A 106 2.37 10.23 -4.22
C LYS A 106 3.79 9.72 -4.13
N VAL A 107 4.74 10.62 -3.84
CA VAL A 107 6.10 10.27 -3.49
C VAL A 107 6.47 10.95 -2.19
N THR A 108 6.97 10.20 -1.22
CA THR A 108 7.45 10.72 0.06
C THR A 108 8.85 10.20 0.34
N TYR A 109 9.77 11.08 0.69
CA TYR A 109 11.11 10.66 1.10
C TYR A 109 11.12 10.35 2.59
N GLU A 110 11.54 9.13 2.96
CA GLU A 110 11.58 8.67 4.36
C GLU A 110 12.98 8.78 4.99
N GLY A 111 13.98 9.23 4.24
CA GLY A 111 15.37 9.24 4.68
C GLY A 111 16.15 7.99 4.26
N ALA A 112 17.48 7.99 4.48
CA ALA A 112 18.39 6.87 4.21
C ALA A 112 18.32 6.29 2.77
N GLY A 113 17.92 7.09 1.79
CA GLY A 113 17.74 6.65 0.41
C GLY A 113 16.46 5.84 0.16
N VAL A 114 15.50 5.87 1.07
CA VAL A 114 14.21 5.18 0.93
C VAL A 114 13.11 6.17 0.55
N VAL A 115 12.30 5.80 -0.45
CA VAL A 115 11.10 6.54 -0.86
C VAL A 115 9.86 5.67 -0.69
N ASN A 116 8.79 6.25 -0.17
CA ASN A 116 7.46 5.65 -0.09
C ASN A 116 6.59 6.21 -1.20
N VAL A 117 5.93 5.32 -1.94
CA VAL A 117 5.24 5.67 -3.17
C VAL A 117 3.86 5.05 -3.17
N ILE A 118 2.87 5.85 -3.54
CA ILE A 118 1.56 5.36 -3.96
C ILE A 118 1.53 5.46 -5.49
N SER A 119 1.25 4.35 -6.15
CA SER A 119 1.12 4.26 -7.59
C SER A 119 -0.16 3.54 -7.96
N SER A 120 -0.69 3.83 -9.15
CA SER A 120 -1.85 3.15 -9.70
C SER A 120 -1.52 2.50 -11.03
N ARG A 121 -2.11 1.34 -11.29
CA ARG A 121 -2.09 0.63 -12.57
C ARG A 121 -3.52 0.53 -13.08
N GLY A 122 -3.83 1.27 -14.14
CA GLY A 122 -5.11 1.18 -14.84
C GLY A 122 -5.02 0.28 -16.06
N SER A 123 -6.01 -0.59 -16.26
CA SER A 123 -6.22 -1.30 -17.52
C SER A 123 -7.71 -1.45 -17.80
N ALA A 124 -8.11 -1.43 -19.07
CA ALA A 124 -9.51 -1.60 -19.47
C ALA A 124 -10.10 -2.95 -19.01
N ASN A 125 -9.28 -3.99 -18.90
CA ASN A 125 -9.73 -5.34 -18.57
C ASN A 125 -9.83 -5.61 -17.06
N THR A 126 -9.02 -4.94 -16.25
CA THR A 126 -8.89 -5.23 -14.80
C THR A 126 -9.25 -4.05 -13.91
N GLY A 127 -9.61 -2.89 -14.48
CA GLY A 127 -9.81 -1.67 -13.73
C GLY A 127 -8.51 -1.05 -13.21
N ILE A 128 -8.62 -0.20 -12.20
CA ILE A 128 -7.50 0.48 -11.56
C ILE A 128 -7.13 -0.27 -10.28
N TRP A 129 -5.83 -0.48 -10.10
CA TRP A 129 -5.27 -1.04 -8.88
C TRP A 129 -4.22 -0.09 -8.31
N PHE A 130 -4.42 0.33 -7.07
CA PHE A 130 -3.48 1.13 -6.30
C PHE A 130 -2.52 0.22 -5.54
N THR A 131 -1.28 0.65 -5.43
CA THR A 131 -0.22 -0.04 -4.70
C THR A 131 0.60 0.98 -3.95
N GLN A 132 0.77 0.74 -2.66
CA GLN A 132 1.70 1.46 -1.82
C GLN A 132 2.94 0.59 -1.62
N ALA A 133 4.11 1.12 -1.95
CA ALA A 133 5.39 0.43 -1.81
C ALA A 133 6.50 1.38 -1.35
N LYS A 134 7.47 0.83 -0.62
CA LYS A 134 8.75 1.50 -0.35
C LYS A 134 9.79 1.01 -1.33
N TYR A 135 10.66 1.92 -1.78
CA TYR A 135 11.81 1.62 -2.61
C TYR A 135 13.08 2.10 -1.91
N ASP A 136 14.05 1.20 -1.75
CA ASP A 136 15.42 1.54 -1.33
C ASP A 136 16.22 1.85 -2.60
N CYS A 137 16.41 3.14 -2.87
CA CYS A 137 17.08 3.64 -4.07
C CYS A 137 18.55 3.20 -4.14
N ASN A 138 19.19 2.98 -2.98
CA ASN A 138 20.60 2.61 -2.89
C ASN A 138 20.82 1.12 -3.17
N LYS A 139 19.88 0.27 -2.75
CA LYS A 139 19.97 -1.19 -2.91
C LYS A 139 19.20 -1.74 -4.11
N GLY A 140 18.34 -0.93 -4.72
CA GLY A 140 17.47 -1.41 -5.79
C GLY A 140 16.48 -2.43 -5.29
N ALA A 141 15.87 -2.18 -4.14
CA ALA A 141 14.92 -3.09 -3.52
C ALA A 141 13.57 -2.42 -3.33
N LEU A 142 12.50 -3.23 -3.33
CA LEU A 142 11.14 -2.81 -3.08
C LEU A 142 10.54 -3.57 -1.90
N PHE A 143 9.60 -2.93 -1.21
CA PHE A 143 8.81 -3.51 -0.13
C PHE A 143 7.36 -3.10 -0.32
N ASN A 144 6.48 -4.06 -0.57
CA ASN A 144 5.06 -3.77 -0.76
C ASN A 144 4.38 -3.59 0.60
N LEU A 145 3.66 -2.48 0.76
CA LEU A 145 2.96 -2.15 2.01
C LEU A 145 1.48 -2.48 1.92
N ALA A 146 0.83 -2.10 0.81
CA ALA A 146 -0.60 -2.26 0.64
C ALA A 146 -1.00 -2.24 -0.83
N GLY A 147 -2.19 -2.76 -1.12
CA GLY A 147 -2.84 -2.62 -2.42
C GLY A 147 -4.35 -2.64 -2.33
N GLY A 148 -5.03 -2.15 -3.35
CA GLY A 148 -6.49 -2.13 -3.42
C GLY A 148 -7.02 -1.42 -4.66
N GLU A 149 -8.34 -1.44 -4.85
CA GLU A 149 -9.01 -0.84 -6.01
C GLU A 149 -9.10 0.70 -5.92
N SER A 150 -8.88 1.28 -4.74
CA SER A 150 -8.78 2.72 -4.50
C SER A 150 -7.74 3.03 -3.43
N GLN A 151 -7.29 4.29 -3.32
CA GLN A 151 -6.36 4.70 -2.25
C GLN A 151 -6.94 4.45 -0.85
N SER A 152 -8.24 4.70 -0.64
CA SER A 152 -8.92 4.49 0.64
C SER A 152 -9.20 3.02 0.94
N ALA A 153 -9.30 2.17 -0.09
CA ALA A 153 -9.51 0.73 0.03
C ALA A 153 -8.20 -0.07 0.08
N MET A 154 -7.04 0.59 0.08
CA MET A 154 -5.76 -0.10 0.21
C MET A 154 -5.70 -0.88 1.52
N SER A 155 -5.39 -2.16 1.41
CA SER A 155 -5.20 -3.04 2.56
C SER A 155 -3.81 -3.64 2.56
N THR A 156 -3.29 -3.90 3.76
CA THR A 156 -2.05 -4.66 3.96
C THR A 156 -2.29 -6.17 3.83
N LYS A 157 -3.55 -6.62 3.70
CA LYS A 157 -3.89 -8.03 3.48
C LYS A 157 -3.32 -8.49 2.13
N GLY A 158 -2.28 -9.32 2.18
CA GLY A 158 -1.56 -9.78 0.99
C GLY A 158 -0.27 -8.99 0.68
N ALA A 159 0.14 -8.08 1.56
CA ALA A 159 1.44 -7.43 1.44
C ALA A 159 2.59 -8.42 1.70
N ASP A 160 3.55 -8.47 0.78
CA ASP A 160 4.81 -9.17 1.00
C ASP A 160 5.68 -8.35 1.96
N TYR A 161 5.75 -8.76 3.22
CA TYR A 161 6.56 -8.10 4.26
C TYR A 161 8.06 -8.42 4.14
N LYS A 162 8.58 -8.48 2.92
CA LYS A 162 9.99 -8.76 2.64
C LYS A 162 10.49 -7.82 1.56
N TRP A 163 11.69 -7.30 1.77
CA TRP A 163 12.41 -6.61 0.71
C TRP A 163 12.72 -7.60 -0.41
N SER A 164 12.39 -7.21 -1.64
CA SER A 164 12.73 -7.97 -2.84
C SER A 164 13.50 -7.07 -3.81
N TYR A 165 14.44 -7.65 -4.56
CA TYR A 165 15.22 -6.89 -5.52
C TYR A 165 14.36 -6.48 -6.72
N LEU A 166 14.57 -5.26 -7.19
CA LEU A 166 13.96 -4.73 -8.39
C LEU A 166 14.52 -5.44 -9.61
N VAL A 167 13.64 -5.94 -10.47
CA VAL A 167 14.02 -6.56 -11.74
C VAL A 167 14.13 -5.46 -12.80
N ASN A 168 15.27 -5.38 -13.49
CA ASN A 168 15.47 -4.40 -14.55
C ASN A 168 14.40 -4.53 -15.64
N GLY A 169 13.85 -3.39 -16.09
CA GLY A 169 12.77 -3.35 -17.08
C GLY A 169 11.36 -3.68 -16.57
N SER A 170 11.19 -4.01 -15.28
CA SER A 170 9.86 -4.18 -14.67
C SER A 170 9.14 -2.83 -14.45
N SER A 171 7.80 -2.87 -14.36
CA SER A 171 6.96 -1.72 -13.98
C SER A 171 7.39 -1.10 -12.65
N ALA A 172 7.65 -1.92 -11.64
CA ALA A 172 8.15 -1.48 -10.34
C ALA A 172 9.47 -0.69 -10.46
N THR A 173 10.39 -1.15 -11.31
CA THR A 173 11.66 -0.45 -11.54
C THR A 173 11.46 0.92 -12.20
N MET A 174 10.49 1.07 -13.10
CA MET A 174 10.21 2.37 -13.72
C MET A 174 9.60 3.35 -12.71
N VAL A 175 8.64 2.89 -11.90
CA VAL A 175 8.07 3.67 -10.80
C VAL A 175 9.17 4.08 -9.80
N ALA A 176 10.06 3.14 -9.43
CA ALA A 176 11.19 3.41 -8.54
C ALA A 176 12.16 4.45 -9.13
N ARG A 177 12.51 4.34 -10.43
CA ARG A 177 13.39 5.33 -11.09
C ARG A 177 12.80 6.73 -11.03
N PHE A 178 11.52 6.85 -11.38
CA PHE A 178 10.80 8.12 -11.30
C PHE A 178 10.80 8.66 -9.86
N ALA A 179 10.35 7.87 -8.89
CA ALA A 179 10.24 8.30 -7.49
C ALA A 179 11.59 8.67 -6.88
N CYS A 180 12.64 7.87 -7.08
CA CYS A 180 13.99 8.18 -6.62
C CYS A 180 14.49 9.51 -7.22
N SER A 181 14.26 9.75 -8.51
CA SER A 181 14.65 11.02 -9.16
C SER A 181 13.95 12.24 -8.57
N LYS A 182 12.67 12.11 -8.17
CA LYS A 182 11.92 13.19 -7.49
C LYS A 182 12.47 13.49 -6.11
N ALA A 183 13.11 12.50 -5.46
CA ALA A 183 13.84 12.68 -4.22
C ALA A 183 15.30 13.13 -4.41
N GLY A 184 15.74 13.42 -5.65
CA GLY A 184 17.14 13.77 -5.94
C GLY A 184 18.12 12.59 -5.83
N LEU A 185 17.62 11.35 -5.83
CA LEU A 185 18.39 10.12 -5.69
C LEU A 185 18.55 9.41 -7.03
N LYS A 186 19.64 8.66 -7.17
CA LYS A 186 19.85 7.73 -8.29
C LYS A 186 19.44 6.33 -7.85
N LEU A 187 18.57 5.67 -8.63
CA LEU A 187 18.25 4.26 -8.42
C LEU A 187 19.41 3.38 -8.90
N TYR A 188 19.92 2.54 -8.01
CA TYR A 188 20.79 1.43 -8.34
C TYR A 188 19.93 0.18 -8.51
N VAL A 189 20.13 -0.60 -9.56
CA VAL A 189 19.42 -1.88 -9.78
C VAL A 189 20.48 -2.94 -10.01
N ALA A 190 20.45 -4.02 -9.24
CA ALA A 190 21.33 -5.16 -9.47
C ALA A 190 20.99 -5.78 -10.83
N GLY A 191 22.00 -5.88 -11.71
CA GLY A 191 21.88 -6.44 -13.06
C GLY A 191 21.99 -7.95 -13.07
#